data_AF-A0A022W752-F1
#
_entry.id   AF-A0A022W752-F1
#
_cell.length_a   1.000
_cell.length_b   1.000
_cell.length_c   1.000
_cell.angle_alpha   90.00
_cell.angle_beta   90.00
_cell.angle_gamma   90.00
#
_symmetry.space_group_name_H-M   'P 1'
#
loop_
_entity.id
_entity.type
_entity.pdbx_description
1 polymer ?
#
loop_
_entity_poly.entity_id
_entity_poly.type
_entity_poly.pdbx_seq_one_letter_code
_entity_poly.pdbx_strand_id
1 'polypeptide(L)' 'MADWTPASWRSKPIKQEIAYEDQEGLQNAIQRLKKLPPLVTPHEVLFKKK' A
#
# COMPACT_ATOMS: atom_id res chain seq x y z
N MET A 1 7.12 14.50 -15.84
CA MET A 1 7.13 14.17 -14.40
C MET A 1 5.97 13.20 -14.20
N ALA A 2 6.18 12.04 -13.58
CA ALA A 2 5.09 11.09 -13.37
C ALA A 2 4.17 11.60 -12.24
N ASP A 3 2.87 11.67 -12.49
CA ASP A 3 1.88 12.03 -11.49
C ASP A 3 1.86 11.01 -10.34
N TRP A 4 1.63 11.50 -9.12
CA TRP A 4 1.61 10.65 -7.94
C TRP A 4 0.42 9.68 -7.99
N THR A 5 0.71 8.39 -7.81
CA THR A 5 -0.29 7.35 -7.59
C THR A 5 0.15 6.43 -6.46
N PRO A 6 -0.77 5.69 -5.80
CA PRO A 6 -0.41 4.69 -4.79
C PRO A 6 0.53 3.57 -5.30
N ALA A 7 0.68 3.43 -6.62
CA ALA A 7 1.62 2.49 -7.24
C ALA A 7 2.94 3.12 -7.68
N SER A 8 3.02 4.45 -7.81
CA SER A 8 4.19 5.19 -8.31
C SER A 8 5.47 5.00 -7.49
N TRP A 9 5.36 4.57 -6.23
CA TRP A 9 6.54 4.28 -5.41
C TRP A 9 7.27 3.00 -5.85
N ARG A 10 6.57 2.05 -6.48
CA ARG A 10 7.15 0.75 -6.91
C ARG A 10 8.19 0.90 -8.01
N SER A 11 8.17 2.01 -8.76
CA SER A 11 9.14 2.30 -9.80
C SER A 11 10.43 2.96 -9.27
N LYS A 12 10.51 3.24 -7.96
CA LYS A 12 11.69 3.82 -7.33
C LYS A 12 12.59 2.70 -6.77
N PRO A 13 13.92 2.88 -6.70
CA PRO A 13 14.82 1.86 -6.16
C PRO A 13 14.53 1.59 -4.68
N ILE A 14 14.36 0.32 -4.31
CA ILE A 14 14.04 -0.15 -2.96
C ILE A 14 15.33 -0.68 -2.32
N LYS A 15 15.71 -0.14 -1.15
CA LYS A 15 16.92 -0.58 -0.42
C LYS A 15 16.72 -1.81 0.47
N GLN A 16 15.48 -2.09 0.87
CA GLN A 16 15.11 -3.20 1.74
C GLN A 16 14.05 -4.03 1.05
N GLU A 17 14.42 -4.68 -0.06
CA GLU A 17 13.51 -5.53 -0.81
C GLU A 17 13.21 -6.80 -0.02
N ILE A 18 11.95 -7.22 -0.05
CA ILE A 18 11.50 -8.49 0.51
C ILE A 18 11.09 -9.36 -0.67
N ALA A 19 11.90 -10.38 -0.96
CA ALA A 19 11.59 -11.35 -2.00
C ALA A 19 10.53 -12.32 -1.48
N TYR A 20 9.32 -12.24 -2.02
CA TYR A 20 8.28 -13.23 -1.76
C TYR A 20 8.43 -14.37 -2.77
N GLU A 21 8.67 -15.59 -2.28
CA GLU A 21 8.79 -16.81 -3.09
C GLU A 21 7.48 -17.12 -3.84
N ASP A 22 6.34 -16.90 -3.17
CA ASP A 22 5.00 -17.07 -3.74
C ASP A 22 4.36 -15.72 -4.09
N GLN A 23 4.47 -15.35 -5.37
CA GLN A 23 3.86 -14.14 -5.92
C GLN A 23 2.33 -14.23 -5.96
N GLU A 24 1.76 -15.42 -6.17
CA GLU A 24 0.30 -15.60 -6.24
C GLU A 24 -0.34 -15.45 -4.86
N GLY A 25 0.27 -16.03 -3.83
CA GLY A 25 -0.11 -15.86 -2.43
C GLY A 25 -0.07 -14.39 -1.99
N LEU A 26 0.97 -13.66 -2.40
CA LEU A 26 1.07 -12.22 -2.15
C LEU A 26 -0.09 -11.44 -2.78
N GLN A 27 -0.41 -11.70 -4.05
CA GLN A 27 -1.51 -11.01 -4.72
C GLN A 27 -2.86 -11.33 -4.06
N ASN A 28 -3.09 -12.59 -3.67
CA ASN A 28 -4.31 -12.97 -2.96
C ASN A 28 -4.44 -12.26 -1.61
N ALA A 29 -3.35 -12.19 -0.83
CA ALA A 29 -3.32 -11.46 0.43
C ALA A 29 -3.65 -9.97 0.24
N ILE A 30 -3.06 -9.32 -0.78
CA ILE A 30 -3.35 -7.92 -1.11
C ILE A 30 -4.82 -7.73 -1.50
N GLN A 31 -5.39 -8.63 -2.30
CA GLN A 31 -6.81 -8.56 -2.69
C GLN A 31 -7.75 -8.73 -1.50
N ARG A 32 -7.40 -9.59 -0.53
CA ARG A 32 -8.15 -9.74 0.72
C ARG A 32 -8.08 -8.47 1.56
N LEU A 33 -6.89 -7.92 1.77
CA LEU A 33 -6.68 -6.71 2.58
C LEU A 33 -7.48 -5.51 2.06
N LYS A 34 -7.61 -5.35 0.74
CA LYS A 34 -8.41 -4.28 0.12
C LYS A 34 -9.91 -4.34 0.42
N LYS A 35 -10.43 -5.51 0.80
CA LYS A 35 -11.87 -5.71 1.09
C LYS A 35 -12.19 -5.54 2.57
N LEU A 36 -11.18 -5.53 3.43
CA LEU A 36 -11.39 -5.37 4.87
C LEU A 36 -11.71 -3.91 5.21
N PRO A 37 -12.49 -3.68 6.28
CA PRO A 37 -12.76 -2.33 6.74
C PRO A 37 -11.45 -1.61 7.08
N PRO A 38 -11.35 -0.30 6.79
CA PRO A 38 -10.16 0.47 7.12
C PRO A 38 -10.00 0.61 8.63
N LEU A 39 -8.76 0.55 9.11
CA LEU A 39 -8.44 0.71 10.54
C LEU A 39 -8.66 2.14 11.05
N VAL A 40 -8.60 3.11 10.15
CA VAL A 40 -8.78 4.54 10.45
C VAL A 40 -9.68 5.15 9.40
N THR A 41 -10.53 6.07 9.85
CA THR A 41 -11.36 6.87 8.97
C THR A 41 -10.57 8.06 8.43
N PRO A 42 -10.87 8.57 7.22
CA PRO A 42 -10.18 9.74 6.67
C PRO A 42 -10.28 10.98 7.57
N HIS A 43 -11.39 11.13 8.31
CA HIS A 43 -11.60 12.24 9.24
C HIS A 43 -10.59 12.26 10.38
N GLU A 44 -10.22 11.09 10.92
CA GLU A 44 -9.25 10.99 12.01
C GLU A 44 -7.86 11.46 11.55
N VAL A 45 -7.47 11.14 10.32
CA VAL A 45 -6.18 11.54 9.73
C VAL A 45 -6.12 13.06 9.53
N LEU A 46 -7.22 13.67 9.07
CA LEU A 46 -7.30 15.13 8.88
C LEU A 46 -7.23 15.87 10.21
N PHE A 47 -7.89 15.34 11.25
CA PHE A 47 -7.93 15.95 12.56
C PHE A 47 -6.57 15.90 13.29
N LYS A 48 -5.83 14.78 13.16
CA LYS A 48 -4.51 14.58 13.79
C LYS A 48 -3.37 15.39 13.16
N LYS A 49 -3.64 16.12 12.07
CA LYS A 49 -2.63 16.90 11.35
C LYS A 49 -2.54 18.36 11.84
N LYS A 50 -3.18 18.69 12.96
CA LYS A 50 -3.15 19.98 13.65
C LYS A 50 -2.19 19.92 14.84
#